data_AF-A0A933S377-F1
#
_entry.id   AF-A0A933S377-F1
#
_cell.length_a   1.000
_cell.length_b   1.000
_cell.length_c   1.000
_cell.angle_alpha   90.00
_cell.angle_beta   90.00
_cell.angle_gamma   90.00
#
_symmetry.space_group_name_H-M   'P 1'
#
loop_
_entity.id
_entity.type
_entity.pdbx_description
1 polymer ?
#
loop_
_entity_poly.entity_id
_entity_poly.type
_entity_poly.pdbx_seq_one_letter_code
_entity_poly.pdbx_strand_id
1 'polypeptide(L)'
;MIRLPARPRLLIWSALALAVLALTLLRSAGLRDYSTWIIDEERIVTTALGFLGGDLNPRWFNYHTLPMYILAAWYTAQYAVYSVLGLVASKTEFVAFLYGADAHVYVSAKLCFSLAYSLGCLVLALMAHRRTGSLAVAALCLLLPVLLPDGQAAAVQVRNDTFVFLFLALTAYFACFAQPRPRNAYLAVACAAAAFASKIPAIVLLPVLTAWLALQAWRGRLAWRHVALALALFPLFVFLFMPYMVLDFEAYRPTIERAAGRASGTLLHVGKDYHSGLTEKLSSLLAATLKQVGAPVLVGALGTALYGAWRDRRLLFAFLFGLAYVTAFATSVTLDDYWLRPVFPLFVCLALLLPWLLVADPAVGGRLPAPWRAPGVALLAGLLLTAPLWHGARPFLRSVAAQPPDTRVVAARWIEDNLPAGAPVVLEGWLPHYLPRLFTPDPATELAVQNYLIPTVTANRTLMEAFAWYMWGAVGVTKPFRVRVLSQTVQTGYDPRALRLNAGDYVVISELIYKRFYQENLARQAPQLTANARRFYAMVRAQEPVREFAGQGPRIEIYRMRQGWWGAPPPR
;
A
#
# COMPACT_ATOMS: atom_id res chain seq x y z
N MET A 1 -28.17 7.62 30.24
CA MET A 1 -27.88 7.71 28.78
C MET A 1 -28.90 8.66 28.17
N ILE A 2 -28.56 9.93 27.99
CA ILE A 2 -29.48 10.94 27.44
C ILE A 2 -29.70 10.57 25.96
N ARG A 3 -30.93 10.18 25.59
CA ARG A 3 -31.29 10.00 24.18
C ARG A 3 -31.38 11.39 23.56
N LEU A 4 -30.26 11.87 23.01
CA LEU A 4 -30.29 13.05 22.14
C LEU A 4 -31.38 12.85 21.07
N PRO A 5 -32.16 13.90 20.74
CA PRO A 5 -33.16 13.83 19.69
C PRO A 5 -32.54 13.36 18.35
N ALA A 6 -33.35 12.83 17.43
CA ALA A 6 -32.84 12.24 16.19
C ALA A 6 -32.06 13.24 15.31
N ARG A 7 -32.42 14.53 15.36
CA ARG A 7 -31.84 15.61 14.54
C ARG A 7 -30.35 15.90 14.81
N PRO A 8 -29.87 16.10 16.06
CA PRO A 8 -28.45 16.34 16.32
C PRO A 8 -27.54 15.16 15.90
N ARG A 9 -28.07 13.93 15.86
CA ARG A 9 -27.29 12.78 15.38
C ARG A 9 -26.96 12.93 13.90
N LEU A 10 -27.95 13.23 13.06
CA LEU A 10 -27.75 13.38 11.62
C LEU A 10 -26.69 14.45 11.32
N LEU A 11 -26.78 15.62 11.97
CA LEU A 11 -25.82 16.70 11.79
C LEU A 11 -24.38 16.31 12.15
N ILE A 12 -24.18 15.60 13.27
CA ILE A 12 -22.86 15.12 13.67
C ILE A 12 -22.30 14.14 12.62
N TRP A 13 -23.13 13.22 12.14
CA TRP A 13 -22.72 12.24 11.13
C TRP A 13 -22.40 12.89 9.79
N SER A 14 -23.21 13.86 9.37
CA SER A 14 -22.93 14.68 8.18
C SER A 14 -21.63 15.45 8.33
N ALA A 15 -21.36 16.07 9.49
CA ALA A 15 -20.12 16.79 9.75
C ALA A 15 -18.90 15.85 9.72
N LEU A 16 -19.00 14.65 10.30
CA LEU A 16 -17.93 13.65 10.25
C LEU A 16 -17.70 13.13 8.82
N ALA A 17 -18.75 12.92 8.04
CA ALA A 17 -18.65 12.52 6.64
C ALA A 17 -18.00 13.62 5.78
N LEU A 18 -18.39 14.88 5.98
CA LEU A 18 -17.75 16.02 5.35
C LEU A 18 -16.29 16.17 5.77
N ALA A 19 -15.96 15.93 7.04
CA ALA A 19 -14.58 15.90 7.51
C ALA A 19 -13.77 14.80 6.83
N VAL A 20 -14.32 13.58 6.69
CA VAL A 20 -13.69 12.49 5.93
C VAL A 20 -13.41 12.90 4.48
N LEU A 21 -14.40 13.50 3.80
CA LEU A 21 -14.22 13.97 2.42
C LEU A 21 -13.16 15.07 2.34
N ALA A 22 -13.23 16.08 3.21
CA ALA A 22 -12.28 17.17 3.26
C ALA A 22 -10.84 16.68 3.54
N LEU A 23 -10.66 15.74 4.46
CA LEU A 23 -9.36 15.14 4.76
C LEU A 23 -8.83 14.34 3.57
N THR A 24 -9.69 13.53 2.93
CA THR A 24 -9.32 12.80 1.71
C THR A 24 -8.84 13.78 0.64
N LEU A 25 -9.62 14.83 0.35
CA LEU A 25 -9.29 15.83 -0.66
C LEU A 25 -8.03 16.64 -0.30
N LEU A 26 -7.88 17.06 0.95
CA LEU A 26 -6.71 17.84 1.39
C LEU A 26 -5.41 17.06 1.22
N ARG A 27 -5.40 15.77 1.60
CA ARG A 27 -4.24 14.89 1.43
C ARG A 27 -3.98 14.60 -0.04
N SER A 28 -5.04 14.48 -0.82
CA SER A 28 -4.98 14.24 -2.24
C SER A 28 -4.71 15.52 -3.07
N ALA A 29 -4.72 16.70 -2.46
CA ALA A 29 -4.41 17.96 -3.15
C ALA A 29 -2.95 18.02 -3.61
N GLY A 30 -2.07 17.31 -2.90
CA GLY A 30 -0.69 17.09 -3.30
C GLY A 30 -0.53 16.08 -4.43
N LEU A 31 -1.60 15.58 -5.08
CA LEU A 31 -1.58 14.60 -6.18
C LEU A 31 -1.19 15.18 -7.56
N ARG A 32 -0.50 16.32 -7.64
CA ARG A 32 -0.31 17.07 -8.90
C ARG A 32 0.81 16.58 -9.84
N ASP A 33 1.85 15.86 -9.39
CA ASP A 33 3.03 15.47 -10.20
C ASP A 33 3.23 13.94 -10.43
N TYR A 34 2.19 13.16 -10.71
CA TYR A 34 2.20 11.69 -10.46
C TYR A 34 2.35 10.77 -11.69
N SER A 35 3.40 10.94 -12.48
CA SER A 35 3.89 9.84 -13.33
C SER A 35 4.75 8.82 -12.55
N THR A 36 4.79 8.94 -11.22
CA THR A 36 5.63 8.16 -10.32
C THR A 36 4.93 6.88 -9.88
N TRP A 37 5.06 5.83 -10.68
CA TRP A 37 4.57 4.52 -10.27
C TRP A 37 5.38 4.05 -9.07
N ILE A 38 4.69 3.77 -7.98
CA ILE A 38 5.31 3.12 -6.82
C ILE A 38 5.25 1.61 -7.06
N ILE A 39 6.18 0.87 -6.46
CA ILE A 39 6.20 -0.59 -6.56
C ILE A 39 4.79 -1.15 -6.33
N ASP A 40 4.34 -1.99 -7.26
CA ASP A 40 3.06 -2.71 -7.29
C ASP A 40 1.78 -1.89 -7.55
N GLU A 41 1.81 -0.57 -7.43
CA GLU A 41 0.65 0.30 -7.68
C GLU A 41 0.12 0.16 -9.11
N GLU A 42 1.03 0.15 -10.08
CA GLU A 42 0.72 -0.06 -11.48
C GLU A 42 0.01 -1.39 -11.72
N ARG A 43 0.46 -2.49 -11.11
CA ARG A 43 -0.18 -3.78 -11.32
C ARG A 43 -1.59 -3.83 -10.73
N ILE A 44 -1.84 -3.15 -9.61
CA ILE A 44 -3.18 -3.01 -9.03
C ILE A 44 -4.08 -2.20 -9.98
N VAL A 45 -3.59 -1.06 -10.47
CA VAL A 45 -4.33 -0.15 -11.36
C VAL A 45 -4.65 -0.82 -12.70
N THR A 46 -3.66 -1.45 -13.33
CA THR A 46 -3.79 -2.07 -14.66
C THR A 46 -4.66 -3.31 -14.61
N THR A 47 -4.56 -4.12 -13.56
CA THR A 47 -5.47 -5.26 -13.34
C THR A 47 -6.91 -4.78 -13.17
N ALA A 48 -7.14 -3.75 -12.36
CA ALA A 48 -8.47 -3.18 -12.17
C ALA A 48 -9.06 -2.56 -13.46
N LEU A 49 -8.25 -1.89 -14.28
CA LEU A 49 -8.67 -1.42 -15.62
C LEU A 49 -8.91 -2.59 -16.58
N GLY A 50 -8.12 -3.66 -16.48
CA GLY A 50 -8.32 -4.88 -17.27
C GLY A 50 -9.69 -5.52 -17.03
N PHE A 51 -10.20 -5.47 -15.79
CA PHE A 51 -11.52 -6.00 -15.42
C PHE A 51 -12.68 -5.29 -16.11
N LEU A 52 -12.51 -4.04 -16.52
CA LEU A 52 -13.51 -3.36 -17.33
C LEU A 52 -13.79 -4.21 -18.57
N GLY A 53 -12.81 -4.91 -19.14
CA GLY A 53 -12.94 -5.81 -20.30
C GLY A 53 -13.95 -6.96 -20.18
N GLY A 54 -14.50 -7.20 -18.99
CA GLY A 54 -15.44 -8.28 -18.72
C GLY A 54 -14.78 -9.56 -18.19
N ASP A 55 -13.45 -9.68 -18.30
CA ASP A 55 -12.68 -10.74 -17.65
C ASP A 55 -12.28 -10.29 -16.25
N LEU A 56 -12.94 -10.84 -15.23
CA LEU A 56 -12.68 -10.53 -13.81
C LEU A 56 -11.53 -11.37 -13.21
N ASN A 57 -10.90 -12.27 -13.97
CA ASN A 57 -9.77 -13.04 -13.47
C ASN A 57 -8.51 -12.16 -13.48
N PRO A 58 -7.84 -11.91 -12.34
CA PRO A 58 -6.63 -11.09 -12.34
C PRO A 58 -5.48 -11.72 -13.13
N ARG A 59 -5.41 -13.07 -13.20
CA ARG A 59 -4.25 -13.89 -13.63
C ARG A 59 -2.90 -13.57 -12.96
N TRP A 60 -2.86 -12.51 -12.17
CA TRP A 60 -1.74 -12.03 -11.38
C TRP A 60 -2.16 -11.98 -9.92
N PHE A 61 -1.88 -13.06 -9.20
CA PHE A 61 -2.30 -13.21 -7.81
C PHE A 61 -1.21 -12.82 -6.80
N ASN A 62 -0.22 -11.97 -7.12
CA ASN A 62 0.77 -11.54 -6.11
C ASN A 62 0.10 -10.85 -4.90
N TYR A 63 -1.09 -10.30 -5.13
CA TYR A 63 -1.98 -9.76 -4.14
C TYR A 63 -3.37 -10.39 -4.27
N HIS A 64 -4.15 -10.33 -3.20
CA HIS A 64 -5.56 -10.70 -3.27
C HIS A 64 -6.39 -9.61 -3.94
N THR A 65 -7.51 -10.01 -4.53
CA THR A 65 -8.16 -9.24 -5.59
C THR A 65 -9.24 -8.28 -5.14
N LEU A 66 -9.71 -8.34 -3.88
CA LEU A 66 -10.83 -7.48 -3.45
C LEU A 66 -10.55 -5.98 -3.67
N PRO A 67 -9.36 -5.44 -3.34
CA PRO A 67 -9.03 -4.04 -3.64
C PRO A 67 -9.08 -3.71 -5.14
N MET A 68 -8.71 -4.66 -6.01
CA MET A 68 -8.75 -4.48 -7.46
C MET A 68 -10.19 -4.47 -7.98
N TYR A 69 -11.08 -5.32 -7.44
CA TYR A 69 -12.51 -5.29 -7.78
C TYR A 69 -13.18 -4.00 -7.33
N ILE A 70 -12.87 -3.52 -6.12
CA ILE A 70 -13.38 -2.23 -5.63
C ILE A 70 -12.88 -1.10 -6.54
N LEU A 71 -11.61 -1.12 -6.94
CA LEU A 71 -11.06 -0.13 -7.86
C LEU A 71 -11.68 -0.23 -9.27
N ALA A 72 -11.97 -1.43 -9.77
CA ALA A 72 -12.66 -1.61 -11.05
C ALA A 72 -14.09 -1.08 -11.01
N ALA A 73 -14.82 -1.29 -9.89
CA ALA A 73 -16.13 -0.70 -9.69
C ALA A 73 -16.05 0.84 -9.65
N TRP A 74 -15.01 1.39 -9.01
CA TRP A 74 -14.74 2.83 -9.00
C TRP A 74 -14.48 3.37 -10.41
N TYR A 75 -13.64 2.71 -11.21
CA TYR A 75 -13.40 3.09 -12.61
C TYR A 75 -14.63 2.94 -13.50
N THR A 76 -15.47 1.92 -13.25
CA THR A 76 -16.72 1.74 -13.98
C THR A 76 -17.67 2.92 -13.73
N ALA A 77 -17.79 3.37 -12.49
CA ALA A 77 -18.56 4.56 -12.16
C ALA A 77 -17.98 5.83 -12.81
N GLN A 78 -16.65 5.98 -12.79
CA GLN A 78 -15.99 7.10 -13.46
C GLN A 78 -16.22 7.10 -14.97
N TYR A 79 -16.07 5.95 -15.63
CA TYR A 79 -16.36 5.78 -17.05
C TYR A 79 -17.80 6.14 -17.38
N ALA A 80 -18.77 5.68 -16.58
CA ALA A 80 -20.18 6.03 -16.79
C ALA A 80 -20.41 7.54 -16.74
N VAL A 81 -19.80 8.25 -15.77
CA VAL A 81 -19.86 9.72 -15.70
C VAL A 81 -19.22 10.36 -16.93
N TYR A 82 -18.03 9.91 -17.33
CA TYR A 82 -17.31 10.49 -18.47
C TYR A 82 -18.08 10.27 -19.79
N SER A 83 -18.69 9.10 -19.94
CA SER A 83 -19.50 8.76 -21.11
C SER A 83 -20.77 9.61 -21.19
N VAL A 84 -21.49 9.80 -20.07
CA VAL A 84 -22.69 10.68 -20.01
C VAL A 84 -22.34 12.14 -20.31
N LEU A 85 -21.18 12.61 -19.87
CA LEU A 85 -20.69 13.96 -20.14
C LEU A 85 -20.07 14.12 -21.55
N GLY A 86 -19.98 13.05 -22.34
CA GLY A 86 -19.35 13.06 -23.67
C GLY A 86 -17.83 13.29 -23.63
N LEU A 87 -17.17 13.05 -22.50
CA LEU A 87 -15.72 13.19 -22.33
C LEU A 87 -14.94 12.01 -22.93
N VAL A 88 -15.61 10.88 -23.15
CA VAL A 88 -15.08 9.70 -23.84
C VAL A 88 -16.19 9.09 -24.69
N ALA A 89 -15.85 8.69 -25.92
CA ALA A 89 -16.75 8.01 -26.84
C ALA A 89 -16.83 6.51 -26.56
N SER A 90 -15.77 5.93 -25.96
CA SER A 90 -15.73 4.49 -25.68
C SER A 90 -14.99 4.15 -24.40
N LYS A 91 -15.23 2.93 -23.94
CA LYS A 91 -14.51 2.32 -22.82
C LYS A 91 -13.02 2.11 -23.12
N THR A 92 -12.69 1.77 -24.36
CA THR A 92 -11.30 1.60 -24.81
C THR A 92 -10.53 2.91 -24.72
N GLU A 93 -11.15 4.02 -25.15
CA GLU A 93 -10.61 5.36 -24.98
C GLU A 93 -10.42 5.75 -23.51
N PHE A 94 -11.39 5.44 -22.63
CA PHE A 94 -11.23 5.68 -21.20
C PHE A 94 -10.04 4.91 -20.60
N VAL A 95 -9.88 3.63 -20.95
CA VAL A 95 -8.75 2.81 -20.50
C VAL A 95 -7.43 3.35 -21.08
N ALA A 96 -7.44 3.94 -22.28
CA ALA A 96 -6.26 4.52 -22.90
C ALA A 96 -5.66 5.70 -22.11
N PHE A 97 -6.42 6.35 -21.22
CA PHE A 97 -5.88 7.33 -20.27
C PHE A 97 -4.80 6.76 -19.34
N LEU A 98 -4.71 5.43 -19.18
CA LEU A 98 -3.57 4.77 -18.54
C LEU A 98 -2.24 5.11 -19.21
N TYR A 99 -2.25 5.24 -20.52
CA TYR A 99 -1.03 5.37 -21.31
C TYR A 99 -0.59 6.83 -21.50
N GLY A 100 -1.46 7.80 -21.23
CA GLY A 100 -1.13 9.23 -21.32
C GLY A 100 -0.07 9.70 -20.32
N ALA A 101 0.51 10.87 -20.60
CA ALA A 101 1.50 11.53 -19.73
C ALA A 101 0.89 11.93 -18.37
N ASP A 102 -0.37 12.36 -18.36
CA ASP A 102 -1.13 12.77 -17.17
C ASP A 102 -2.07 11.64 -16.74
N ALA A 103 -1.55 10.47 -16.39
CA ALA A 103 -2.36 9.26 -16.17
C ALA A 103 -3.39 9.40 -15.01
N HIS A 104 -4.53 10.04 -15.30
CA HIS A 104 -5.60 10.40 -14.38
C HIS A 104 -6.17 9.20 -13.63
N VAL A 105 -6.04 8.01 -14.21
CA VAL A 105 -6.41 6.74 -13.59
C VAL A 105 -5.65 6.51 -12.27
N TYR A 106 -4.37 6.86 -12.17
CA TYR A 106 -3.61 6.71 -10.92
C TYR A 106 -4.07 7.69 -9.84
N VAL A 107 -4.39 8.94 -10.20
CA VAL A 107 -4.97 9.91 -9.28
C VAL A 107 -6.31 9.41 -8.75
N SER A 108 -7.15 8.89 -9.65
CA SER A 108 -8.43 8.27 -9.31
C SER A 108 -8.27 7.06 -8.37
N ALA A 109 -7.30 6.19 -8.62
CA ALA A 109 -6.99 5.08 -7.73
C ALA A 109 -6.49 5.55 -6.35
N LYS A 110 -5.61 6.54 -6.30
CA LYS A 110 -5.13 7.13 -5.03
C LYS A 110 -6.27 7.74 -4.25
N LEU A 111 -7.22 8.42 -4.91
CA LEU A 111 -8.44 8.92 -4.27
C LEU A 111 -9.30 7.78 -3.69
N CYS A 112 -9.50 6.69 -4.44
CA CYS A 112 -10.23 5.52 -3.98
C CYS A 112 -9.59 4.91 -2.71
N PHE A 113 -8.28 4.70 -2.72
CA PHE A 113 -7.55 4.14 -1.58
C PHE A 113 -7.48 5.13 -0.41
N SER A 114 -7.25 6.42 -0.68
CA SER A 114 -7.29 7.50 0.31
C SER A 114 -8.65 7.53 1.02
N LEU A 115 -9.75 7.40 0.28
CA LEU A 115 -11.10 7.30 0.82
C LEU A 115 -11.27 6.07 1.71
N ALA A 116 -10.82 4.88 1.27
CA ALA A 116 -10.88 3.66 2.07
C ALA A 116 -10.13 3.83 3.42
N TYR A 117 -8.97 4.49 3.42
CA TYR A 117 -8.24 4.82 4.65
C TYR A 117 -9.05 5.75 5.56
N SER A 118 -9.60 6.83 5.00
CA SER A 118 -10.39 7.80 5.78
C SER A 118 -11.66 7.18 6.36
N LEU A 119 -12.29 6.24 5.64
CA LEU A 119 -13.39 5.42 6.16
C LEU A 119 -12.94 4.54 7.33
N GLY A 120 -11.74 3.95 7.27
CA GLY A 120 -11.16 3.23 8.40
C GLY A 120 -10.99 4.12 9.63
N CYS A 121 -10.48 5.35 9.44
CA CYS A 121 -10.35 6.34 10.52
C CYS A 121 -11.72 6.75 11.10
N LEU A 122 -12.74 6.89 10.25
CA LEU A 122 -14.11 7.12 10.70
C LEU A 122 -14.58 5.98 11.61
N VAL A 123 -14.36 4.72 11.22
CA VAL A 123 -14.72 3.55 12.06
C VAL A 123 -14.04 3.61 13.42
N LEU A 124 -12.76 3.98 13.49
CA LEU A 124 -12.05 4.19 14.76
C LEU A 124 -12.68 5.31 15.60
N ALA A 125 -13.03 6.44 14.98
CA ALA A 125 -13.77 7.51 15.65
C ALA A 125 -15.10 7.01 16.23
N LEU A 126 -15.78 6.07 15.55
CA LEU A 126 -17.05 5.52 16.03
C LEU A 126 -16.83 4.61 17.23
N MET A 127 -15.78 3.78 17.19
CA MET A 127 -15.35 2.96 18.32
C MET A 127 -15.07 3.85 19.54
N ALA A 128 -14.31 4.94 19.34
CA ALA A 128 -13.97 5.89 20.38
C ALA A 128 -15.21 6.61 20.94
N HIS A 129 -16.09 7.12 20.08
CA HIS A 129 -17.32 7.78 20.51
C HIS A 129 -18.23 6.82 21.26
N ARG A 130 -18.43 5.59 20.77
CA ARG A 130 -19.24 4.58 21.47
C ARG A 130 -18.67 4.21 22.82
N ARG A 131 -17.35 4.24 22.99
CA ARG A 131 -16.71 3.90 24.25
C ARG A 131 -16.70 5.05 25.27
N THR A 132 -16.54 6.28 24.80
CA THR A 132 -16.29 7.45 25.67
C THR A 132 -17.48 8.38 25.79
N GLY A 133 -18.38 8.39 24.80
CA GLY A 133 -19.42 9.42 24.62
C GLY A 133 -18.87 10.77 24.16
N SER A 134 -17.54 10.92 24.04
CA SER A 134 -16.88 12.19 23.75
C SER A 134 -16.71 12.37 22.24
N LEU A 135 -17.22 13.49 21.71
CA LEU A 135 -16.96 13.89 20.33
C LEU A 135 -15.51 14.35 20.13
N ALA A 136 -14.88 14.93 21.16
CA ALA A 136 -13.49 15.36 21.08
C ALA A 136 -12.54 14.17 20.88
N VAL A 137 -12.72 13.09 21.66
CA VAL A 137 -11.90 11.87 21.51
C VAL A 137 -12.16 11.22 20.15
N ALA A 138 -13.41 11.21 19.68
CA ALA A 138 -13.76 10.71 18.36
C ALA A 138 -13.08 11.52 17.24
N ALA A 139 -13.11 12.85 17.32
CA ALA A 139 -12.45 13.74 16.37
C ALA A 139 -10.93 13.52 16.36
N LEU A 140 -10.30 13.31 17.52
CA LEU A 140 -8.88 12.97 17.60
C LEU A 140 -8.56 11.62 16.95
N CYS A 141 -9.38 10.58 17.18
CA CYS A 141 -9.24 9.29 16.50
C CYS A 141 -9.50 9.36 14.98
N LEU A 142 -10.23 10.38 14.50
CA LEU A 142 -10.41 10.64 13.07
C LEU A 142 -9.19 11.38 12.48
N LEU A 143 -8.73 12.43 13.15
CA LEU A 143 -7.75 13.39 12.62
C LEU A 143 -6.30 12.93 12.77
N LEU A 144 -5.92 12.33 13.90
CA LEU A 144 -4.51 12.00 14.12
C LEU A 144 -3.98 10.88 13.22
N PRO A 145 -4.71 9.77 12.97
CA PRO A 145 -4.21 8.73 12.08
C PRO A 145 -4.01 9.22 10.64
N VAL A 146 -4.71 10.27 10.24
CA VAL A 146 -4.54 10.94 8.95
C VAL A 146 -3.20 11.67 8.88
N LEU A 147 -2.70 12.21 10.00
CA LEU A 147 -1.43 12.92 10.06
C LEU A 147 -0.22 11.98 10.10
N LEU A 148 -0.40 10.71 10.48
CA LEU A 148 0.70 9.74 10.53
C LEU A 148 1.41 9.61 9.16
N PRO A 149 2.70 9.24 9.15
CA PRO A 149 3.41 8.93 7.90
C PRO A 149 2.66 7.91 7.03
N ASP A 150 1.97 6.95 7.67
CA ASP A 150 1.10 6.00 6.98
C ASP A 150 -0.13 6.64 6.35
N GLY A 151 -0.83 7.53 7.07
CA GLY A 151 -1.97 8.26 6.53
C GLY A 151 -1.61 9.09 5.30
N GLN A 152 -0.40 9.65 5.26
CA GLN A 152 0.13 10.33 4.09
C GLN A 152 0.44 9.35 2.96
N ALA A 153 1.08 8.22 3.28
CA ALA A 153 1.36 7.19 2.29
C ALA A 153 0.06 6.64 1.67
N ALA A 154 -1.00 6.42 2.45
CA ALA A 154 -2.29 5.97 1.94
C ALA A 154 -2.97 6.98 0.99
N ALA A 155 -2.60 8.26 1.05
CA ALA A 155 -3.10 9.28 0.15
C ALA A 155 -2.39 9.31 -1.21
N VAL A 156 -1.13 8.88 -1.25
CA VAL A 156 -0.26 9.00 -2.44
C VAL A 156 0.14 7.67 -3.06
N GLN A 157 -0.28 6.54 -2.45
CA GLN A 157 0.07 5.19 -2.88
C GLN A 157 -1.17 4.30 -2.98
N VAL A 158 -1.30 3.58 -4.10
CA VAL A 158 -2.27 2.49 -4.24
C VAL A 158 -1.70 1.21 -3.64
N ARG A 159 -2.15 0.84 -2.43
CA ARG A 159 -1.69 -0.37 -1.71
C ARG A 159 -2.80 -1.10 -0.99
N ASN A 160 -2.83 -2.42 -1.12
CA ASN A 160 -3.84 -3.26 -0.50
C ASN A 160 -3.91 -3.15 1.03
N ASP A 161 -2.81 -2.76 1.68
CA ASP A 161 -2.73 -2.48 3.12
C ASP A 161 -3.82 -1.50 3.58
N THR A 162 -4.20 -0.53 2.75
CA THR A 162 -5.27 0.43 3.06
C THR A 162 -6.64 -0.23 3.23
N PHE A 163 -6.96 -1.25 2.42
CA PHE A 163 -8.19 -2.01 2.57
C PHE A 163 -8.12 -3.00 3.74
N VAL A 164 -6.94 -3.59 4.00
CA VAL A 164 -6.71 -4.38 5.21
C VAL A 164 -7.02 -3.55 6.46
N PHE A 165 -6.55 -2.30 6.51
CA PHE A 165 -6.86 -1.38 7.62
C PHE A 165 -8.37 -1.18 7.79
N LEU A 166 -9.05 -0.76 6.72
CA LEU A 166 -10.50 -0.53 6.75
C LEU A 166 -11.25 -1.75 7.28
N PHE A 167 -10.96 -2.92 6.73
CA PHE A 167 -11.66 -4.15 7.10
C PHE A 167 -11.25 -4.69 8.47
N LEU A 168 -10.01 -4.47 8.91
CA LEU A 168 -9.58 -4.75 10.30
C LEU A 168 -10.35 -3.86 11.29
N ALA A 169 -10.45 -2.55 11.01
CA ALA A 169 -11.20 -1.62 11.86
C ALA A 169 -12.69 -1.99 11.91
N LEU A 170 -13.31 -2.34 10.78
CA LEU A 170 -14.69 -2.81 10.72
C LEU A 170 -14.88 -4.13 11.49
N THR A 171 -13.95 -5.07 11.36
CA THR A 171 -13.95 -6.33 12.12
C THR A 171 -13.94 -6.04 13.62
N ALA A 172 -13.01 -5.19 14.08
CA ALA A 172 -12.92 -4.81 15.49
C ALA A 172 -14.17 -4.06 15.96
N TYR A 173 -14.75 -3.19 15.13
CA TYR A 173 -15.98 -2.47 15.45
C TYR A 173 -17.18 -3.41 15.61
N PHE A 174 -17.47 -4.26 14.62
CA PHE A 174 -18.63 -5.15 14.65
C PHE A 174 -18.49 -6.25 15.70
N ALA A 175 -17.27 -6.75 15.95
CA ALA A 175 -16.99 -7.69 17.01
C ALA A 175 -17.14 -7.02 18.39
N CYS A 176 -16.39 -5.95 18.65
CA CYS A 176 -16.16 -5.46 20.01
C CYS A 176 -17.09 -4.31 20.43
N PHE A 177 -17.50 -3.43 19.52
CA PHE A 177 -18.15 -2.15 19.86
C PHE A 177 -19.61 -2.05 19.39
N ALA A 178 -20.03 -2.86 18.42
CA ALA A 178 -21.42 -3.01 18.07
C ALA A 178 -22.18 -3.85 19.12
N GLN A 179 -23.52 -3.79 19.08
CA GLN A 179 -24.34 -4.58 20.00
C GLN A 179 -24.17 -6.08 19.68
N PRO A 180 -24.07 -6.97 20.69
CA PRO A 180 -23.89 -8.40 20.44
C PRO A 180 -25.18 -8.98 19.85
N ARG A 181 -25.21 -9.10 18.53
CA ARG A 181 -26.34 -9.63 17.75
C ARG A 181 -25.79 -10.54 16.65
N PRO A 182 -26.53 -11.58 16.22
CA PRO A 182 -26.10 -12.48 15.15
C PRO A 182 -25.64 -11.73 13.90
N ARG A 183 -26.40 -10.71 13.48
CA ARG A 183 -26.05 -9.85 12.34
C ARG A 183 -24.63 -9.27 12.45
N ASN A 184 -24.23 -8.80 13.63
CA ASN A 184 -22.92 -8.18 13.81
C ASN A 184 -21.79 -9.22 13.85
N ALA A 185 -22.07 -10.45 14.31
CA ALA A 185 -21.13 -11.56 14.16
C ALA A 185 -20.88 -11.89 12.67
N TYR A 186 -21.94 -11.93 11.86
CA TYR A 186 -21.83 -12.17 10.42
C TYR A 186 -21.08 -11.04 9.71
N LEU A 187 -21.37 -9.78 10.05
CA LEU A 187 -20.65 -8.62 9.51
C LEU A 187 -19.18 -8.62 9.93
N ALA A 188 -18.86 -9.00 11.18
CA ALA A 188 -17.47 -9.11 11.62
C ALA A 188 -16.70 -10.19 10.83
N VAL A 189 -17.32 -11.35 10.58
CA VAL A 189 -16.72 -12.40 9.74
C VAL A 189 -16.57 -11.94 8.30
N ALA A 190 -17.58 -11.30 7.72
CA ALA A 190 -17.50 -10.75 6.36
C ALA A 190 -16.35 -9.75 6.25
N CYS A 191 -16.18 -8.87 7.24
CA CYS A 191 -15.07 -7.92 7.26
C CYS A 191 -13.71 -8.63 7.44
N ALA A 192 -13.60 -9.65 8.29
CA ALA A 192 -12.36 -10.42 8.41
C ALA A 192 -12.00 -11.16 7.11
N ALA A 193 -13.00 -11.73 6.42
CA ALA A 193 -12.84 -12.33 5.10
C ALA A 193 -12.43 -11.29 4.05
N ALA A 194 -12.98 -10.07 4.10
CA ALA A 194 -12.60 -8.97 3.21
C ALA A 194 -11.16 -8.47 3.47
N ALA A 195 -10.73 -8.42 4.75
CA ALA A 195 -9.34 -8.13 5.10
C ALA A 195 -8.40 -9.19 4.54
N PHE A 196 -8.74 -10.47 4.72
CA PHE A 196 -8.00 -11.59 4.11
C PHE A 196 -7.98 -11.47 2.59
N ALA A 197 -9.12 -11.26 1.93
CA ALA A 197 -9.23 -11.06 0.47
C ALA A 197 -8.58 -9.75 -0.03
N SER A 198 -8.06 -8.92 0.87
CA SER A 198 -7.18 -7.79 0.53
C SER A 198 -5.71 -8.17 0.62
N LYS A 199 -5.32 -8.98 1.62
CA LYS A 199 -3.93 -9.46 1.79
C LYS A 199 -3.87 -10.70 2.69
N ILE A 200 -3.09 -11.71 2.27
CA ILE A 200 -2.90 -13.00 2.99
C ILE A 200 -2.65 -12.85 4.50
N PRO A 201 -1.76 -11.96 4.98
CA PRO A 201 -1.44 -11.87 6.40
C PRO A 201 -2.64 -11.60 7.30
N ALA A 202 -3.73 -11.03 6.78
CA ALA A 202 -4.94 -10.76 7.55
C ALA A 202 -5.75 -12.03 7.94
N ILE A 203 -5.36 -13.23 7.48
CA ILE A 203 -5.98 -14.49 7.94
C ILE A 203 -5.89 -14.67 9.46
N VAL A 204 -4.85 -14.11 10.09
CA VAL A 204 -4.63 -14.14 11.55
C VAL A 204 -5.71 -13.43 12.37
N LEU A 205 -6.58 -12.64 11.72
CA LEU A 205 -7.74 -12.05 12.38
C LEU A 205 -8.78 -13.12 12.76
N LEU A 206 -8.85 -14.23 12.01
CA LEU A 206 -9.86 -15.26 12.21
C LEU A 206 -9.75 -15.94 13.59
N PRO A 207 -8.58 -16.40 14.07
CA PRO A 207 -8.45 -16.94 15.44
C PRO A 207 -8.91 -15.97 16.53
N VAL A 208 -8.55 -14.68 16.45
CA VAL A 208 -8.96 -13.65 17.43
C VAL A 208 -10.48 -13.45 17.39
N LEU A 209 -11.06 -13.40 16.18
CA LEU A 209 -12.51 -13.28 16.00
C LEU A 209 -13.24 -14.50 16.55
N THR A 210 -12.76 -15.71 16.27
CA THR A 210 -13.31 -16.97 16.80
C THR A 210 -13.32 -16.96 18.33
N ALA A 211 -12.20 -16.60 18.95
CA ALA A 211 -12.09 -16.51 20.41
C ALA A 211 -13.07 -15.47 20.98
N TRP A 212 -13.26 -14.34 20.31
CA TRP A 212 -14.23 -13.33 20.73
C TRP A 212 -15.67 -13.83 20.64
N LEU A 213 -16.05 -14.45 19.51
CA LEU A 213 -17.39 -14.98 19.30
C LEU A 213 -17.72 -16.11 20.29
N ALA A 214 -16.76 -17.01 20.53
CA ALA A 214 -16.86 -18.04 21.56
C ALA A 214 -17.05 -17.43 22.95
N LEU A 215 -16.30 -16.36 23.30
CA LEU A 215 -16.48 -15.64 24.56
C LEU A 215 -17.87 -15.00 24.68
N GLN A 216 -18.42 -14.44 23.59
CA GLN A 216 -19.79 -13.92 23.63
C GLN A 216 -20.82 -15.04 23.81
N ALA A 217 -20.59 -16.20 23.20
CA ALA A 217 -21.49 -17.34 23.33
C ALA A 217 -21.45 -17.97 24.72
N TRP A 218 -20.25 -18.15 25.29
CA TRP A 218 -20.06 -18.61 26.66
C TRP A 218 -20.73 -17.68 27.68
N ARG A 219 -20.77 -16.37 27.42
CA ARG A 219 -21.49 -15.37 28.23
C ARG A 219 -23.00 -15.30 27.98
N GLY A 220 -23.55 -16.19 27.15
CA GLY A 220 -24.98 -16.21 26.79
C GLY A 220 -25.44 -15.03 25.94
N ARG A 221 -24.51 -14.21 25.40
CA ARG A 221 -24.86 -13.03 24.58
C ARG A 221 -25.06 -13.36 23.10
N LEU A 222 -24.67 -14.56 22.68
CA LEU A 222 -24.81 -15.07 21.33
C LEU A 222 -25.04 -16.58 21.40
N ALA A 223 -25.96 -17.16 20.64
CA ALA A 223 -26.10 -18.62 20.62
C ALA A 223 -24.94 -19.29 19.84
N TRP A 224 -24.47 -20.45 20.29
CA TRP A 224 -23.40 -21.22 19.64
C TRP A 224 -23.68 -21.52 18.16
N ARG A 225 -24.95 -21.74 17.77
CA ARG A 225 -25.35 -21.89 16.36
C ARG A 225 -24.95 -20.70 15.49
N HIS A 226 -24.98 -19.48 16.04
CA HIS A 226 -24.59 -18.27 15.30
C HIS A 226 -23.07 -18.14 15.23
N VAL A 227 -22.33 -18.67 16.20
CA VAL A 227 -20.86 -18.78 16.12
C VAL A 227 -20.49 -19.76 15.01
N ALA A 228 -21.04 -20.97 15.04
CA ALA A 228 -20.81 -21.98 14.02
C ALA A 228 -21.17 -21.49 12.61
N LEU A 229 -22.36 -20.89 12.45
CA LEU A 229 -22.79 -20.31 11.18
C LEU A 229 -21.87 -19.17 10.74
N ALA A 230 -21.47 -18.27 11.65
CA ALA A 230 -20.55 -17.19 11.31
C ALA A 230 -19.23 -17.76 10.77
N LEU A 231 -18.64 -18.76 11.44
CA LEU A 231 -17.40 -19.38 10.97
C LEU A 231 -17.57 -20.13 9.64
N ALA A 232 -18.70 -20.81 9.44
CA ALA A 232 -19.03 -21.48 8.18
C ALA A 232 -19.21 -20.48 7.02
N LEU A 233 -19.64 -19.25 7.29
CA LEU A 233 -19.77 -18.19 6.29
C LEU A 233 -18.42 -17.56 5.89
N PHE A 234 -17.35 -17.73 6.67
CA PHE A 234 -16.02 -17.20 6.31
C PHE A 234 -15.55 -17.68 4.93
N PRO A 235 -15.47 -18.99 4.61
CA PRO A 235 -15.05 -19.45 3.29
C PRO A 235 -16.00 -18.98 2.18
N LEU A 236 -17.30 -18.86 2.44
CA LEU A 236 -18.25 -18.30 1.48
C LEU A 236 -17.92 -16.83 1.16
N PHE A 237 -17.67 -16.00 2.17
CA PHE A 237 -17.28 -14.61 1.92
C PHE A 237 -15.93 -14.50 1.21
N VAL A 238 -14.96 -15.35 1.55
CA VAL A 238 -13.69 -15.40 0.83
C VAL A 238 -13.92 -15.74 -0.66
N PHE A 239 -14.78 -16.72 -0.96
CA PHE A 239 -15.15 -17.03 -2.34
C PHE A 239 -15.84 -15.85 -3.04
N LEU A 240 -16.76 -15.16 -2.36
CA LEU A 240 -17.43 -13.98 -2.93
C LEU A 240 -16.47 -12.82 -3.22
N PHE A 241 -15.46 -12.61 -2.37
CA PHE A 241 -14.50 -11.52 -2.53
C PHE A 241 -13.31 -11.86 -3.42
N MET A 242 -13.00 -13.15 -3.61
CA MET A 242 -11.89 -13.62 -4.44
C MET A 242 -12.24 -14.98 -5.08
N PRO A 243 -13.21 -15.02 -6.02
CA PRO A 243 -13.73 -16.27 -6.56
C PRO A 243 -12.68 -17.07 -7.33
N TYR A 244 -11.78 -16.40 -8.05
CA TYR A 244 -10.71 -17.03 -8.82
C TYR A 244 -9.60 -17.65 -7.98
N MET A 245 -9.60 -17.44 -6.65
CA MET A 245 -8.81 -18.31 -5.78
C MET A 245 -9.21 -19.78 -5.95
N VAL A 246 -10.49 -20.04 -6.20
CA VAL A 246 -11.05 -21.39 -6.36
C VAL A 246 -11.25 -21.71 -7.83
N LEU A 247 -11.82 -20.77 -8.61
CA LEU A 247 -12.15 -21.00 -10.02
C LEU A 247 -10.92 -21.11 -10.93
N ASP A 248 -9.78 -20.53 -10.54
CA ASP A 248 -8.50 -20.64 -11.25
C ASP A 248 -7.36 -20.88 -10.26
N PHE A 249 -7.50 -21.99 -9.51
CA PHE A 249 -6.55 -22.34 -8.47
C PHE A 249 -5.13 -22.57 -9.03
N GLU A 250 -4.99 -23.05 -10.27
CA GLU A 250 -3.68 -23.25 -10.90
C GLU A 250 -2.89 -21.94 -11.02
N ALA A 251 -3.54 -20.85 -11.45
CA ALA A 251 -2.90 -19.54 -11.48
C ALA A 251 -2.66 -18.95 -10.08
N TYR A 252 -3.50 -19.32 -9.10
CA TYR A 252 -3.37 -18.85 -7.71
C TYR A 252 -2.33 -19.63 -6.88
N ARG A 253 -2.11 -20.92 -7.17
CA ARG A 253 -1.23 -21.82 -6.41
C ARG A 253 0.18 -21.25 -6.16
N PRO A 254 0.88 -20.64 -7.14
CA PRO A 254 2.19 -20.03 -6.92
C PRO A 254 2.17 -18.89 -5.89
N THR A 255 1.03 -18.25 -5.64
CA THR A 255 0.89 -17.25 -4.59
C THR A 255 0.89 -17.87 -3.21
N ILE A 256 0.18 -18.98 -3.00
CA ILE A 256 0.23 -19.72 -1.73
C ILE A 256 1.65 -20.22 -1.49
N GLU A 257 2.27 -20.83 -2.49
CA GLU A 257 3.65 -21.33 -2.40
C GLU A 257 4.62 -20.21 -2.06
N ARG A 258 4.44 -19.01 -2.64
CA ARG A 258 5.27 -17.86 -2.30
C ARG A 258 5.00 -17.31 -0.91
N ALA A 259 3.75 -17.29 -0.46
CA ALA A 259 3.43 -16.87 0.90
C ALA A 259 4.01 -17.84 1.93
N ALA A 260 3.86 -19.15 1.69
CA ALA A 260 4.47 -20.20 2.50
C ALA A 260 6.00 -20.12 2.46
N GLY A 261 6.59 -19.91 1.28
CA GLY A 261 8.03 -19.77 1.10
C GLY A 261 8.63 -18.54 1.78
N ARG A 262 7.89 -17.43 1.82
CA ARG A 262 8.26 -16.22 2.59
C ARG A 262 8.18 -16.47 4.09
N ALA A 263 7.16 -17.18 4.55
CA ALA A 263 6.99 -17.54 5.95
C ALA A 263 8.05 -18.55 6.42
N SER A 264 8.48 -19.46 5.54
CA SER A 264 9.52 -20.46 5.84
C SER A 264 10.94 -19.94 5.61
N GLY A 265 11.10 -18.76 5.00
CA GLY A 265 12.40 -18.18 4.68
C GLY A 265 13.10 -18.76 3.46
N THR A 266 12.44 -19.65 2.73
CA THR A 266 12.97 -20.29 1.52
C THR A 266 12.97 -19.37 0.29
N LEU A 267 12.16 -18.30 0.31
CA LEU A 267 12.15 -17.28 -0.74
C LEU A 267 12.91 -16.03 -0.33
N LEU A 268 14.11 -15.91 -0.89
CA LEU A 268 15.00 -14.78 -0.72
C LEU A 268 14.56 -13.59 -1.60
N HIS A 269 14.29 -12.43 -1.00
CA HIS A 269 14.17 -11.16 -1.73
C HIS A 269 15.52 -10.47 -1.82
N VAL A 270 16.07 -10.48 -3.03
CA VAL A 270 17.30 -9.79 -3.38
C VAL A 270 17.31 -8.34 -2.87
N GLY A 271 18.30 -8.03 -2.03
CA GLY A 271 18.59 -6.68 -1.53
C GLY A 271 17.76 -6.19 -0.34
N LYS A 272 17.12 -7.12 0.38
CA LYS A 272 16.49 -6.84 1.69
C LYS A 272 17.34 -7.33 2.84
N ASP A 273 17.12 -6.73 4.01
CA ASP A 273 17.65 -7.24 5.27
C ASP A 273 16.90 -8.52 5.65
N TYR A 274 17.66 -9.53 6.05
CA TYR A 274 17.15 -10.83 6.43
C TYR A 274 17.33 -11.04 7.92
N HIS A 275 16.23 -11.34 8.60
CA HIS A 275 16.22 -11.64 10.01
C HIS A 275 16.12 -13.15 10.20
N SER A 276 17.19 -13.78 10.69
CA SER A 276 17.25 -15.24 10.81
C SER A 276 16.74 -15.72 12.17
N GLY A 277 16.92 -14.92 13.23
CA GLY A 277 16.50 -15.25 14.60
C GLY A 277 15.15 -14.63 14.99
N LEU A 278 14.39 -15.31 15.87
CA LEU A 278 13.14 -14.78 16.42
C LEU A 278 13.37 -13.44 17.15
N THR A 279 14.43 -13.33 17.94
CA THR A 279 14.77 -12.10 18.68
C THR A 279 15.01 -10.93 17.74
N GLU A 280 15.73 -11.15 16.62
CA GLU A 280 16.00 -10.14 15.60
C GLU A 280 14.73 -9.71 14.86
N LYS A 281 13.84 -10.66 14.56
CA LYS A 281 12.52 -10.38 13.97
C LYS A 281 11.66 -9.54 14.92
N LEU A 282 11.59 -9.92 16.19
CA LEU A 282 10.82 -9.21 17.21
C LEU A 282 11.39 -7.81 17.47
N SER A 283 12.72 -7.66 17.52
CA SER A 283 13.35 -6.35 17.68
C SER A 283 13.11 -5.46 16.47
N SER A 284 13.15 -6.02 15.26
CA SER A 284 12.87 -5.29 14.02
C SER A 284 11.39 -4.88 13.91
N LEU A 285 10.46 -5.76 14.31
CA LEU A 285 9.03 -5.43 14.41
C LEU A 285 8.79 -4.32 15.42
N LEU A 286 9.43 -4.38 16.60
CA LEU A 286 9.34 -3.34 17.61
C LEU A 286 9.94 -2.03 17.10
N ALA A 287 11.11 -2.06 16.46
CA ALA A 287 11.77 -0.89 15.89
C ALA A 287 10.93 -0.24 14.79
N ALA A 288 10.39 -1.03 13.85
CA ALA A 288 9.50 -0.55 12.80
C ALA A 288 8.23 0.08 13.39
N THR A 289 7.66 -0.54 14.42
CA THR A 289 6.47 -0.01 15.10
C THR A 289 6.80 1.30 15.84
N LEU A 290 7.89 1.34 16.60
CA LEU A 290 8.36 2.53 17.32
C LEU A 290 8.67 3.68 16.37
N LYS A 291 9.28 3.40 15.21
CA LYS A 291 9.57 4.39 14.18
C LYS A 291 8.30 5.05 13.64
N GLN A 292 7.19 4.32 13.60
CA GLN A 292 5.95 4.77 12.96
C GLN A 292 5.00 5.49 13.93
N VAL A 293 4.84 4.98 15.16
CA VAL A 293 3.90 5.54 16.13
C VAL A 293 4.55 6.12 17.39
N GLY A 294 5.83 5.82 17.65
CA GLY A 294 6.55 6.24 18.85
C GLY A 294 6.23 5.38 20.08
N ALA A 295 7.16 5.40 21.05
CA ALA A 295 6.98 4.68 22.33
C ALA A 295 5.74 5.11 23.13
N PRO A 296 5.39 6.41 23.23
CA PRO A 296 4.20 6.83 23.99
C PRO A 296 2.91 6.18 23.49
N VAL A 297 2.72 6.10 22.18
CA VAL A 297 1.53 5.47 21.59
C VAL A 297 1.49 3.98 21.91
N LEU A 298 2.60 3.27 21.83
CA LEU A 298 2.63 1.84 22.16
C LEU A 298 2.36 1.57 23.63
N VAL A 299 2.96 2.36 24.52
CA VAL A 299 2.68 2.26 25.96
C VAL A 299 1.22 2.58 26.24
N GLY A 300 0.63 3.59 25.60
CA GLY A 300 -0.78 3.93 25.74
C GLY A 300 -1.73 2.84 25.21
N ALA A 301 -1.41 2.24 24.06
CA ALA A 301 -2.16 1.14 23.48
C ALA A 301 -2.10 -0.12 24.38
N LEU A 302 -0.91 -0.44 24.89
CA LEU A 302 -0.73 -1.53 25.86
C LEU A 302 -1.47 -1.25 27.16
N GLY A 303 -1.39 -0.04 27.70
CA GLY A 303 -2.14 0.39 28.88
C GLY A 303 -3.66 0.25 28.69
N THR A 304 -4.16 0.57 27.49
CA THR A 304 -5.57 0.36 27.12
C THR A 304 -5.93 -1.12 27.05
N ALA A 305 -5.03 -1.97 26.54
CA ALA A 305 -5.21 -3.41 26.51
C ALA A 305 -5.23 -4.02 27.92
N LEU A 306 -4.33 -3.59 28.81
CA LEU A 306 -4.27 -3.99 30.21
C LEU A 306 -5.53 -3.54 30.97
N TYR A 307 -5.94 -2.29 30.79
CA TYR A 307 -7.23 -1.80 31.29
C TYR A 307 -8.38 -2.65 30.75
N GLY A 308 -8.34 -3.02 29.46
CA GLY A 308 -9.32 -3.89 28.84
C GLY A 308 -9.35 -5.31 29.42
N ALA A 309 -8.19 -5.89 29.74
CA ALA A 309 -8.10 -7.19 30.39
C ALA A 309 -8.77 -7.18 31.77
N TRP A 310 -8.62 -6.07 32.49
CA TRP A 310 -9.19 -5.89 33.82
C TRP A 310 -10.68 -5.50 33.80
N ARG A 311 -11.08 -4.52 32.98
CA ARG A 311 -12.40 -3.88 33.03
C ARG A 311 -13.28 -4.14 31.81
N ASP A 312 -12.71 -4.10 30.62
CA ASP A 312 -13.48 -4.12 29.38
C ASP A 312 -12.79 -4.93 28.28
N ARG A 313 -13.15 -6.22 28.20
CA ARG A 313 -12.52 -7.16 27.26
C ARG A 313 -12.64 -6.72 25.79
N ARG A 314 -13.56 -5.80 25.45
CA ARG A 314 -13.67 -5.23 24.10
C ARG A 314 -12.38 -4.53 23.68
N LEU A 315 -11.77 -3.79 24.61
CA LEU A 315 -10.52 -3.06 24.37
C LEU A 315 -9.33 -4.02 24.22
N LEU A 316 -9.29 -5.08 25.04
CA LEU A 316 -8.29 -6.14 24.91
C LEU A 316 -8.38 -6.80 23.53
N PHE A 317 -9.58 -7.22 23.10
CA PHE A 317 -9.73 -7.88 21.80
C PHE A 317 -9.48 -6.94 20.62
N ALA A 318 -9.83 -5.66 20.72
CA ALA A 318 -9.44 -4.66 19.73
C ALA A 318 -7.91 -4.58 19.59
N PHE A 319 -7.19 -4.55 20.71
CA PHE A 319 -5.73 -4.60 20.71
C PHE A 319 -5.20 -5.91 20.11
N LEU A 320 -5.80 -7.07 20.47
CA LEU A 320 -5.40 -8.38 19.95
C LEU A 320 -5.61 -8.52 18.44
N PHE A 321 -6.61 -7.87 17.84
CA PHE A 321 -6.74 -7.82 16.37
C PHE A 321 -5.55 -7.12 15.72
N GLY A 322 -5.13 -5.97 16.27
CA GLY A 322 -3.94 -5.26 15.80
C GLY A 322 -2.66 -6.08 16.02
N LEU A 323 -2.50 -6.64 17.23
CA LEU A 323 -1.33 -7.46 17.57
C LEU A 323 -1.24 -8.72 16.69
N ALA A 324 -2.35 -9.42 16.46
CA ALA A 324 -2.36 -10.61 15.61
C ALA A 324 -1.84 -10.30 14.20
N TYR A 325 -2.27 -9.17 13.62
CA TYR A 325 -1.76 -8.74 12.31
C TYR A 325 -0.26 -8.44 12.34
N VAL A 326 0.28 -7.82 13.40
CA VAL A 326 1.73 -7.65 13.58
C VAL A 326 2.44 -9.01 13.64
N THR A 327 1.89 -9.97 14.37
CA THR A 327 2.49 -11.31 14.50
C THR A 327 2.50 -12.11 13.21
N ALA A 328 1.63 -11.80 12.23
CA ALA A 328 1.67 -12.42 10.91
C ALA A 328 3.01 -12.20 10.18
N PHE A 329 3.74 -11.14 10.55
CA PHE A 329 5.06 -10.83 9.99
C PHE A 329 6.22 -11.32 10.86
N ALA A 330 5.96 -11.86 12.05
CA ALA A 330 6.99 -12.44 12.92
C ALA A 330 7.61 -13.71 12.32
N THR A 331 6.95 -14.34 11.34
CA THR A 331 7.49 -15.48 10.59
C THR A 331 8.29 -15.05 9.37
N SER A 332 8.05 -13.86 8.82
CA SER A 332 8.74 -13.40 7.61
C SER A 332 10.23 -13.21 7.84
N VAL A 333 11.03 -13.61 6.86
CA VAL A 333 12.49 -13.37 6.86
C VAL A 333 12.87 -11.95 6.47
N THR A 334 11.95 -11.22 5.83
CA THR A 334 12.14 -9.80 5.49
C THR A 334 11.08 -8.99 6.19
N LEU A 335 11.39 -7.75 6.57
CA LEU A 335 10.41 -6.84 7.16
C LEU A 335 10.54 -5.48 6.51
N ASP A 336 9.51 -5.06 5.79
CA ASP A 336 9.40 -3.67 5.35
C ASP A 336 8.48 -2.91 6.30
N ASP A 337 8.85 -1.68 6.67
CA ASP A 337 8.06 -0.82 7.56
C ASP A 337 6.59 -0.68 7.13
N TYR A 338 6.33 -0.71 5.82
CA TYR A 338 4.99 -0.50 5.28
C TYR A 338 4.04 -1.69 5.52
N TRP A 339 4.54 -2.85 5.91
CA TRP A 339 3.70 -4.04 6.14
C TRP A 339 2.83 -3.92 7.38
N LEU A 340 3.27 -3.13 8.37
CA LEU A 340 2.58 -2.91 9.64
C LEU A 340 1.61 -1.72 9.59
N ARG A 341 1.55 -1.00 8.47
CA ARG A 341 0.66 0.15 8.25
C ARG A 341 -0.78 -0.10 8.71
N PRO A 342 -1.42 -1.25 8.41
CA PRO A 342 -2.82 -1.46 8.75
C PRO A 342 -3.19 -1.36 10.23
N VAL A 343 -2.22 -1.45 11.16
CA VAL A 343 -2.49 -1.47 12.60
C VAL A 343 -2.16 -0.16 13.30
N PHE A 344 -1.35 0.71 12.70
CA PHE A 344 -0.91 1.95 13.37
C PHE A 344 -2.07 2.88 13.73
N PRO A 345 -3.07 3.12 12.85
CA PRO A 345 -4.23 3.93 13.21
C PRO A 345 -4.99 3.40 14.42
N LEU A 346 -5.12 2.07 14.51
CA LEU A 346 -5.81 1.41 15.62
C LEU A 346 -5.04 1.60 16.92
N PHE A 347 -3.71 1.43 16.92
CA PHE A 347 -2.89 1.66 18.11
C PHE A 347 -2.92 3.11 18.58
N VAL A 348 -2.88 4.08 17.66
CA VAL A 348 -3.07 5.50 18.00
C VAL A 348 -4.44 5.70 18.65
N CYS A 349 -5.52 5.20 18.06
CA CYS A 349 -6.84 5.40 18.64
C CYS A 349 -6.98 4.72 20.01
N LEU A 350 -6.46 3.49 20.19
CA LEU A 350 -6.45 2.82 21.49
C LEU A 350 -5.67 3.64 22.52
N ALA A 351 -4.49 4.14 22.18
CA ALA A 351 -3.70 4.98 23.08
C ALA A 351 -4.47 6.23 23.54
N LEU A 352 -5.17 6.91 22.62
CA LEU A 352 -6.00 8.08 22.93
C LEU A 352 -7.19 7.79 23.85
N LEU A 353 -7.66 6.54 23.93
CA LEU A 353 -8.72 6.18 24.86
C LEU A 353 -8.21 6.12 26.30
N LEU A 354 -6.95 5.75 26.53
CA LEU A 354 -6.43 5.49 27.87
C LEU A 354 -6.68 6.64 28.87
N PRO A 355 -6.31 7.90 28.58
CA PRO A 355 -6.47 8.99 29.55
C PRO A 355 -7.94 9.19 29.93
N TRP A 356 -8.84 9.08 28.95
CA TRP A 356 -10.28 9.19 29.19
C TRP A 356 -10.80 8.05 30.06
N LEU A 357 -10.34 6.82 29.80
CA LEU A 357 -10.74 5.64 30.57
C LEU A 357 -10.28 5.73 32.03
N LEU A 358 -9.07 6.22 32.29
CA LEU A 358 -8.54 6.36 33.65
C LEU A 358 -9.30 7.42 34.47
N VAL A 359 -9.75 8.51 33.83
CA VAL A 359 -10.54 9.57 34.50
C VAL A 359 -11.98 9.14 34.74
N ALA A 360 -12.60 8.56 33.71
CA ALA A 360 -14.02 8.22 33.75
C ALA A 360 -14.30 7.02 34.65
N ASP A 361 -13.30 6.18 34.95
CA ASP A 361 -13.45 5.03 35.84
C ASP A 361 -13.30 5.44 37.32
N PRO A 362 -14.37 5.40 38.13
CA PRO A 362 -14.31 5.82 39.54
C PRO A 362 -13.31 5.04 40.37
N ALA A 363 -13.00 3.79 40.01
CA ALA A 363 -12.07 2.97 40.78
C ALA A 363 -10.60 3.33 40.53
N VAL A 364 -10.31 3.98 39.40
CA VAL A 364 -8.96 4.48 39.07
C VAL A 364 -8.90 5.97 39.38
N GLY A 365 -9.79 6.74 38.76
CA GLY A 365 -9.90 8.19 38.94
C GLY A 365 -10.10 8.55 40.41
N GLY A 366 -10.93 7.80 41.15
CA GLY A 366 -11.19 8.02 42.58
C GLY A 366 -9.95 7.98 43.47
N ARG A 367 -8.92 7.24 43.07
CA ARG A 367 -7.65 7.11 43.83
C ARG A 367 -6.65 8.22 43.54
N LEU A 368 -6.80 8.91 42.41
CA LEU A 368 -5.96 10.07 42.10
C LEU A 368 -6.45 11.28 42.90
N PRO A 369 -5.57 12.07 43.54
CA PRO A 369 -5.99 13.29 44.22
C PRO A 369 -6.61 14.26 43.21
N ALA A 370 -7.72 14.90 43.59
CA ALA A 370 -8.48 15.82 42.73
C ALA A 370 -7.61 16.84 41.94
N PRO A 371 -6.59 17.52 42.52
CA PRO A 371 -5.81 18.51 41.78
C PRO A 371 -4.96 17.90 40.64
N TRP A 372 -4.63 16.61 40.71
CA TRP A 372 -3.75 15.95 39.73
C TRP A 372 -4.51 15.26 38.60
N ARG A 373 -5.83 15.05 38.74
CA ARG A 373 -6.64 14.32 37.76
C ARG A 373 -6.65 14.98 36.38
N ALA A 374 -7.04 16.25 36.30
CA ALA A 374 -7.12 16.96 35.02
C ALA A 374 -5.73 17.28 34.43
N PRO A 375 -4.73 17.79 35.20
CA PRO A 375 -3.40 18.06 34.66
C PRO A 375 -2.65 16.80 34.25
N GLY A 376 -2.74 15.71 35.02
CA GLY A 376 -2.09 14.44 34.67
C GLY A 376 -2.64 13.83 33.39
N VAL A 377 -3.95 13.98 33.16
CA VAL A 377 -4.61 13.50 31.94
C VAL A 377 -4.35 14.40 30.75
N ALA A 378 -4.32 15.72 30.95
CA ALA A 378 -3.90 16.67 29.94
C ALA A 378 -2.43 16.43 29.53
N LEU A 379 -1.55 16.14 30.50
CA LEU A 379 -0.16 15.79 30.25
C LEU A 379 -0.05 14.47 29.49
N LEU A 380 -0.73 13.41 29.94
CA LEU A 380 -0.72 12.12 29.26
C LEU A 380 -1.29 12.23 27.84
N ALA A 381 -2.42 12.91 27.67
CA ALA A 381 -2.98 13.20 26.36
C ALA A 381 -1.98 14.01 25.52
N GLY A 382 -1.39 15.06 26.07
CA GLY A 382 -0.36 15.86 25.41
C GLY A 382 0.82 15.01 24.92
N LEU A 383 1.37 14.15 25.76
CA LEU A 383 2.45 13.21 25.40
C LEU A 383 2.04 12.20 24.32
N LEU A 384 0.78 11.77 24.32
CA LEU A 384 0.24 10.87 23.29
C LEU A 384 -0.03 11.61 21.97
N LEU A 385 -0.29 12.91 22.01
CA LEU A 385 -0.48 13.77 20.84
C LEU A 385 0.85 14.22 20.22
N THR A 386 1.89 14.44 21.02
CA THR A 386 3.19 14.93 20.51
C THR A 386 3.84 13.95 19.55
N ALA A 387 3.78 12.64 19.81
CA ALA A 387 4.36 11.62 18.93
C ALA A 387 3.79 11.63 17.50
N PRO A 388 2.46 11.48 17.26
CA PRO A 388 1.90 11.52 15.92
C PRO A 388 2.06 12.89 15.25
N LEU A 389 2.02 13.99 16.01
CA LEU A 389 2.27 15.33 15.46
C LEU A 389 3.75 15.50 15.04
N TRP A 390 4.70 15.06 15.85
CA TRP A 390 6.12 15.17 15.56
C TRP A 390 6.52 14.30 14.37
N HIS A 391 6.11 13.03 14.38
CA HIS A 391 6.44 12.08 13.33
C HIS A 391 5.63 12.31 12.05
N GLY A 392 4.41 12.82 12.15
CA GLY A 392 3.47 12.96 11.04
C GLY A 392 3.41 14.35 10.39
N ALA A 393 3.38 15.43 11.19
CA ALA A 393 3.22 16.78 10.66
C ALA A 393 4.46 17.25 9.89
N ARG A 394 5.67 16.87 10.30
CA ARG A 394 6.90 17.30 9.62
C ARG A 394 7.01 16.74 8.20
N PRO A 395 6.82 15.42 7.93
CA PRO A 395 6.73 14.91 6.57
C PRO A 395 5.58 15.52 5.77
N PHE A 396 4.41 15.73 6.40
CA PHE A 396 3.25 16.33 5.75
C PHE A 396 3.51 17.77 5.30
N LEU A 397 4.03 18.63 6.18
CA LEU A 397 4.37 20.01 5.84
C LEU A 397 5.43 20.06 4.74
N ARG A 398 6.40 19.14 4.77
CA ARG A 398 7.37 18.97 3.67
C ARG A 398 6.72 18.51 2.37
N SER A 399 5.67 17.68 2.42
CA SER A 399 4.96 17.26 1.21
C SER A 399 4.07 18.34 0.63
N VAL A 400 3.55 19.24 1.46
CA VAL A 400 2.70 20.36 1.01
C VAL A 400 3.54 21.55 0.51
N ALA A 401 4.71 21.81 1.11
CA ALA A 401 5.52 23.00 0.86
C ALA A 401 6.35 22.98 -0.44
N ALA A 402 5.83 22.37 -1.52
CA ALA A 402 6.50 22.11 -2.81
C ALA A 402 7.53 20.97 -2.75
N GLN A 403 7.08 19.76 -3.09
CA GLN A 403 8.01 18.69 -3.41
C GLN A 403 8.61 18.96 -4.79
N PRO A 404 9.94 18.87 -4.96
CA PRO A 404 10.54 18.92 -6.29
C PRO A 404 9.97 17.78 -7.13
N PRO A 405 9.73 17.99 -8.45
CA PRO A 405 9.20 16.94 -9.31
C PRO A 405 10.08 15.70 -9.24
N ASP A 406 9.45 14.53 -9.38
CA ASP A 406 10.18 13.27 -9.27
C ASP A 406 11.25 13.16 -10.36
N THR A 407 12.42 12.70 -9.96
CA THR A 407 13.62 12.59 -10.80
C THR A 407 13.37 11.81 -12.08
N ARG A 408 12.44 10.84 -12.09
CA ARG A 408 12.04 10.11 -13.30
C ARG A 408 11.30 11.00 -14.29
N VAL A 409 10.40 11.87 -13.80
CA VAL A 409 9.67 12.84 -14.65
C VAL A 409 10.64 13.84 -15.24
N VAL A 410 11.51 14.38 -14.38
CA VAL A 410 12.51 15.38 -14.79
C VAL A 410 13.50 14.78 -15.79
N ALA A 411 13.93 13.54 -15.56
CA ALA A 411 14.79 12.82 -16.49
C ALA A 411 14.09 12.54 -17.84
N ALA A 412 12.82 12.13 -17.83
CA ALA A 412 12.04 11.90 -19.05
C ALA A 412 11.92 13.17 -19.88
N ARG A 413 11.49 14.29 -19.26
CA ARG A 413 11.40 15.60 -19.91
C ARG A 413 12.74 16.06 -20.45
N TRP A 414 13.81 15.92 -19.66
CA TRP A 414 15.14 16.30 -20.13
C TRP A 414 15.57 15.47 -21.34
N ILE A 415 15.29 14.15 -21.37
CA ILE A 415 15.57 13.29 -22.53
C ILE A 415 14.80 13.78 -23.76
N GLU A 416 13.50 14.05 -23.60
CA GLU A 416 12.61 14.59 -24.64
C GLU A 416 13.15 15.90 -25.22
N ASP A 417 13.55 16.83 -24.35
CA ASP A 417 14.01 18.16 -24.72
C ASP A 417 15.43 18.16 -25.33
N ASN A 418 16.33 17.30 -24.86
CA ASN A 418 17.78 17.44 -25.12
C ASN A 418 18.37 16.38 -26.07
N LEU A 419 17.80 15.17 -26.17
CA LEU A 419 18.35 14.13 -27.06
C LEU A 419 17.77 14.25 -28.46
N PRO A 420 18.53 14.04 -29.56
CA PRO A 420 17.97 14.13 -30.91
C PRO A 420 16.92 13.05 -31.18
N ALA A 421 15.99 13.32 -32.10
CA ALA A 421 15.03 12.32 -32.56
C ALA A 421 15.78 11.09 -33.14
N GLY A 422 15.30 9.89 -32.82
CA GLY A 422 15.92 8.62 -33.19
C GLY A 422 17.11 8.21 -32.30
N ALA A 423 17.45 8.99 -31.26
CA ALA A 423 18.50 8.62 -30.32
C ALA A 423 18.22 7.23 -29.70
N PRO A 424 19.22 6.33 -29.67
CA PRO A 424 19.10 5.06 -28.97
C PRO A 424 19.22 5.28 -27.46
N VAL A 425 18.14 4.98 -26.74
CA VAL A 425 18.09 5.12 -25.28
C VAL A 425 17.95 3.73 -24.67
N VAL A 426 18.87 3.37 -23.80
CA VAL A 426 18.94 2.08 -23.12
C VAL A 426 18.54 2.27 -21.67
N LEU A 427 17.42 1.66 -21.27
CA LEU A 427 16.90 1.68 -19.91
C LEU A 427 17.34 0.40 -19.16
N GLU A 428 17.84 0.51 -17.93
CA GLU A 428 18.19 -0.67 -17.13
C GLU A 428 16.94 -1.50 -16.72
N GLY A 429 16.78 -2.68 -17.31
CA GLY A 429 15.56 -3.49 -17.16
C GLY A 429 15.54 -4.40 -15.95
N TRP A 430 15.75 -3.87 -14.74
CA TRP A 430 15.48 -4.65 -13.52
C TRP A 430 14.20 -4.24 -12.77
N LEU A 431 13.94 -2.94 -12.62
CA LEU A 431 12.78 -2.43 -11.89
C LEU A 431 12.22 -1.21 -12.65
N PRO A 432 11.26 -1.44 -13.57
CA PRO A 432 10.82 -0.45 -14.55
C PRO A 432 10.34 0.85 -13.92
N HIS A 433 9.70 0.73 -12.76
CA HIS A 433 9.19 1.86 -11.98
C HIS A 433 10.28 2.78 -11.42
N TYR A 434 11.57 2.47 -11.53
CA TYR A 434 12.65 3.39 -11.11
C TYR A 434 13.28 4.19 -12.25
N LEU A 435 12.69 4.16 -13.45
CA LEU A 435 13.24 4.79 -14.64
C LEU A 435 12.27 5.80 -15.26
N PRO A 436 12.77 6.75 -16.07
CA PRO A 436 11.91 7.62 -16.85
C PRO A 436 11.05 6.81 -17.83
N ARG A 437 9.81 7.24 -18.01
CA ARG A 437 8.92 6.72 -19.05
C ARG A 437 9.28 7.40 -20.36
N LEU A 438 9.69 6.62 -21.35
CA LEU A 438 10.02 7.10 -22.68
C LEU A 438 9.15 6.37 -23.69
N PHE A 439 8.64 7.10 -24.67
CA PHE A 439 7.85 6.54 -25.76
C PHE A 439 8.74 6.25 -26.97
N THR A 440 8.46 5.14 -27.64
CA THR A 440 8.99 4.82 -28.97
C THR A 440 7.84 4.73 -29.98
N PRO A 441 8.01 5.25 -31.21
CA PRO A 441 6.97 5.19 -32.24
C PRO A 441 6.79 3.78 -32.80
N ASP A 442 7.77 2.89 -32.63
CA ASP A 442 7.68 1.50 -33.07
C ASP A 442 6.74 0.73 -32.14
N PRO A 443 5.55 0.30 -32.61
CA PRO A 443 4.56 -0.37 -31.76
C PRO A 443 5.07 -1.68 -31.17
N ALA A 444 5.95 -2.40 -31.87
CA ALA A 444 6.52 -3.65 -31.36
C ALA A 444 7.46 -3.40 -30.18
N THR A 445 8.37 -2.43 -30.32
CA THR A 445 9.26 -2.02 -29.22
C THR A 445 8.47 -1.35 -28.10
N GLU A 446 7.50 -0.48 -28.39
CA GLU A 446 6.68 0.15 -27.35
C GLU A 446 5.87 -0.92 -26.61
N LEU A 447 5.30 -1.91 -27.30
CA LEU A 447 4.63 -3.02 -26.64
C LEU A 447 5.60 -3.85 -25.80
N ALA A 448 6.84 -4.08 -26.27
CA ALA A 448 7.85 -4.76 -25.46
C ALA A 448 8.22 -3.96 -24.21
N VAL A 449 8.38 -2.64 -24.35
CA VAL A 449 8.60 -1.70 -23.23
C VAL A 449 7.39 -1.73 -22.30
N GLN A 450 6.17 -1.59 -22.80
CA GLN A 450 4.94 -1.60 -22.02
C GLN A 450 4.64 -2.96 -21.40
N ASN A 451 5.04 -4.09 -21.98
CA ASN A 451 4.94 -5.40 -21.35
C ASN A 451 5.99 -5.58 -20.26
N TYR A 452 7.15 -4.97 -20.44
CA TYR A 452 8.17 -4.94 -19.42
C TYR A 452 7.76 -4.04 -18.24
N LEU A 453 7.21 -2.86 -18.54
CA LEU A 453 6.64 -1.93 -17.56
C LEU A 453 5.41 -2.56 -16.91
N ILE A 454 4.46 -3.04 -17.72
CA ILE A 454 3.14 -3.58 -17.40
C ILE A 454 2.93 -5.02 -17.93
N PRO A 455 3.43 -6.04 -17.22
CA PRO A 455 3.35 -7.44 -17.66
C PRO A 455 1.93 -8.00 -17.84
N THR A 456 0.90 -7.31 -17.33
CA THR A 456 -0.51 -7.72 -17.44
C THR A 456 -1.15 -7.31 -18.77
N VAL A 457 -0.51 -6.44 -19.57
CA VAL A 457 -1.10 -5.92 -20.82
C VAL A 457 -1.35 -7.02 -21.85
N THR A 458 -0.36 -7.84 -22.19
CA THR A 458 -0.50 -8.90 -23.21
C THR A 458 -1.52 -9.97 -22.85
N ALA A 459 -1.76 -10.22 -21.56
CA ALA A 459 -2.73 -11.21 -21.11
C ALA A 459 -4.17 -10.69 -21.08
N ASN A 460 -4.39 -9.38 -21.32
CA ASN A 460 -5.69 -8.74 -21.28
C ASN A 460 -6.00 -8.00 -22.58
N ARG A 461 -6.97 -8.53 -23.34
CA ARG A 461 -7.41 -7.98 -24.63
C ARG A 461 -7.81 -6.50 -24.54
N THR A 462 -8.49 -6.06 -23.49
CA THR A 462 -8.93 -4.67 -23.33
C THR A 462 -7.76 -3.72 -23.11
N LEU A 463 -6.76 -4.10 -22.31
CA LEU A 463 -5.53 -3.31 -22.17
C LEU A 463 -4.80 -3.22 -23.51
N MET A 464 -4.78 -4.31 -24.29
CA MET A 464 -4.14 -4.33 -25.60
C MET A 464 -4.85 -3.45 -26.63
N GLU A 465 -6.17 -3.49 -26.69
CA GLU A 465 -6.98 -2.62 -27.55
C GLU A 465 -6.82 -1.15 -27.14
N ALA A 466 -6.80 -0.85 -25.84
CA ALA A 466 -6.59 0.51 -25.34
C ALA A 466 -5.18 1.02 -25.64
N PHE A 467 -4.16 0.15 -25.56
CA PHE A 467 -2.81 0.47 -25.96
C PHE A 467 -2.72 0.78 -27.46
N ALA A 468 -3.34 -0.06 -28.30
CA ALA A 468 -3.39 0.18 -29.75
C ALA A 468 -4.10 1.50 -30.08
N TRP A 469 -5.21 1.79 -29.40
CA TRP A 469 -5.93 3.07 -29.53
C TRP A 469 -5.04 4.25 -29.14
N TYR A 470 -4.34 4.16 -28.00
CA TYR A 470 -3.40 5.19 -27.55
C TYR A 470 -2.30 5.43 -28.57
N MET A 471 -1.68 4.37 -29.10
CA MET A 471 -0.62 4.48 -30.09
C MET A 471 -1.10 5.16 -31.37
N TRP A 472 -2.33 4.88 -31.81
CA TRP A 472 -2.87 5.53 -33.00
C TRP A 472 -2.99 7.05 -32.85
N GLY A 473 -3.36 7.54 -31.66
CA GLY A 473 -3.41 8.98 -31.35
C GLY A 473 -2.06 9.61 -30.99
N ALA A 474 -1.10 8.84 -30.48
CA ALA A 474 0.21 9.34 -30.04
C ALA A 474 1.23 9.47 -31.18
N VAL A 475 1.06 8.74 -32.29
CA VAL A 475 1.94 8.82 -33.46
C VAL A 475 1.94 10.24 -34.03
N GLY A 476 3.10 10.91 -33.92
CA GLY A 476 3.32 12.28 -34.41
C GLY A 476 3.37 13.36 -33.32
N VAL A 477 2.96 13.06 -32.09
CA VAL A 477 2.98 14.03 -30.96
C VAL A 477 4.26 13.91 -30.13
N THR A 478 4.81 12.70 -30.00
CA THR A 478 6.01 12.45 -29.19
C THR A 478 7.27 12.35 -30.05
N LYS A 479 8.38 12.89 -29.54
CA LYS A 479 9.69 12.74 -30.18
C LYS A 479 10.09 11.26 -30.23
N PRO A 480 10.42 10.71 -31.40
CA PRO A 480 10.64 9.28 -31.51
C PRO A 480 12.00 8.89 -30.93
N PHE A 481 12.03 7.98 -29.96
CA PHE A 481 13.28 7.39 -29.43
C PHE A 481 13.40 5.92 -29.81
N ARG A 482 14.62 5.40 -29.98
CA ARG A 482 14.87 3.96 -30.10
C ARG A 482 15.15 3.39 -28.72
N VAL A 483 14.07 3.11 -27.97
CA VAL A 483 14.17 2.65 -26.59
C VAL A 483 14.50 1.15 -26.56
N ARG A 484 15.53 0.77 -25.81
CA ARG A 484 15.84 -0.63 -25.49
C ARG A 484 15.83 -0.81 -23.99
N VAL A 485 15.10 -1.79 -23.50
CA VAL A 485 15.18 -2.19 -22.09
C VAL A 485 16.20 -3.31 -21.99
N LEU A 486 17.18 -3.17 -21.10
CA LEU A 486 18.08 -4.26 -20.73
C LEU A 486 17.31 -5.24 -19.85
N SER A 487 16.38 -6.00 -20.42
CA SER A 487 15.56 -6.93 -19.66
C SER A 487 16.46 -7.99 -19.05
N GLN A 488 16.55 -8.01 -17.72
CA GLN A 488 17.02 -9.21 -17.04
C GLN A 488 15.91 -10.24 -17.02
N THR A 489 16.19 -11.41 -17.59
CA THR A 489 15.71 -12.65 -17.00
C THR A 489 16.42 -12.81 -15.65
N VAL A 490 15.76 -12.34 -14.58
CA VAL A 490 16.19 -12.48 -13.18
C VAL A 490 16.57 -13.93 -12.80
N GLN A 491 16.13 -14.91 -13.60
CA GLN A 491 16.43 -16.33 -13.42
C GLN A 491 17.68 -16.86 -14.14
N THR A 492 18.23 -16.17 -15.17
CA THR A 492 19.33 -16.73 -15.99
C THR A 492 20.68 -16.02 -15.80
N GLY A 493 20.75 -15.01 -14.92
CA GLY A 493 21.93 -14.18 -14.74
C GLY A 493 22.04 -13.07 -15.80
N TYR A 494 22.83 -12.04 -15.50
CA TYR A 494 23.29 -11.04 -16.47
C TYR A 494 23.97 -11.82 -17.62
N ASP A 495 23.28 -12.10 -18.73
CA ASP A 495 23.92 -12.69 -19.91
C ASP A 495 24.76 -11.58 -20.57
N PRO A 496 26.10 -11.68 -20.53
CA PRO A 496 26.99 -10.70 -21.16
C PRO A 496 26.69 -10.50 -22.65
N ARG A 497 26.10 -11.51 -23.31
CA ARG A 497 25.74 -11.47 -24.74
C ARG A 497 24.48 -10.65 -25.02
N ALA A 498 23.57 -10.56 -24.05
CA ALA A 498 22.34 -9.75 -24.14
C ALA A 498 22.62 -8.25 -23.92
N LEU A 499 23.75 -7.91 -23.31
CA LEU A 499 24.13 -6.53 -22.99
C LEU A 499 25.01 -5.96 -24.09
N ARG A 500 24.40 -5.74 -25.25
CA ARG A 500 25.06 -5.05 -26.37
C ARG A 500 24.81 -3.57 -26.27
N LEU A 501 25.80 -2.85 -25.76
CA LEU A 501 25.85 -1.40 -25.83
C LEU A 501 26.68 -0.99 -27.06
N ASN A 502 26.16 -0.09 -27.86
CA ASN A 502 26.84 0.49 -29.00
C ASN A 502 27.45 1.84 -28.60
N ALA A 503 28.52 2.24 -29.29
CA ALA A 503 28.97 3.62 -29.21
C ALA A 503 27.83 4.55 -29.66
N GLY A 504 27.57 5.60 -28.90
CA GLY A 504 26.48 6.55 -29.12
C GLY A 504 25.17 6.21 -28.40
N ASP A 505 25.06 5.05 -27.75
CA ASP A 505 23.92 4.75 -26.87
C ASP A 505 23.86 5.71 -25.68
N TYR A 506 22.64 6.15 -25.33
CA TYR A 506 22.36 6.82 -24.07
C TYR A 506 21.87 5.81 -23.05
N VAL A 507 22.64 5.53 -22.00
CA VAL A 507 22.28 4.57 -20.96
C VAL A 507 21.73 5.31 -19.76
N VAL A 508 20.52 4.95 -19.34
CA VAL A 508 19.84 5.51 -18.17
C VAL A 508 19.89 4.48 -17.05
N ILE A 509 20.52 4.84 -15.94
CA ILE A 509 20.62 4.02 -14.73
C ILE A 509 20.02 4.73 -13.51
N SER A 510 19.62 3.92 -12.54
CA SER A 510 19.01 4.33 -11.27
C SER A 510 19.88 3.90 -10.11
N GLU A 511 20.21 4.85 -9.24
CA GLU A 511 21.04 4.59 -8.06
C GLU A 511 20.44 3.51 -7.15
N LEU A 512 19.11 3.49 -7.03
CA LEU A 512 18.42 2.54 -6.19
C LEU A 512 18.55 1.10 -6.70
N ILE A 513 18.67 0.93 -8.02
CA ILE A 513 18.86 -0.38 -8.65
C ILE A 513 20.31 -0.81 -8.46
N TYR A 514 21.29 0.00 -8.88
CA TYR A 514 22.68 -0.45 -8.85
C TYR A 514 23.22 -0.65 -7.43
N LYS A 515 22.83 0.19 -6.45
CA LYS A 515 23.31 0.08 -5.05
C LYS A 515 23.00 -1.28 -4.43
N ARG A 516 21.93 -1.96 -4.85
CA ARG A 516 21.56 -3.28 -4.33
C ARG A 516 22.62 -4.35 -4.67
N PHE A 517 23.29 -4.22 -5.82
CA PHE A 517 24.41 -5.11 -6.16
C PHE A 517 25.67 -4.83 -5.34
N TYR A 518 25.73 -3.73 -4.60
CA TYR A 518 26.83 -3.46 -3.68
C TYR A 518 26.54 -3.94 -2.25
N GLN A 519 25.33 -4.42 -1.96
CA GLN A 519 25.00 -5.02 -0.66
C GLN A 519 25.67 -6.39 -0.48
N GLU A 520 26.32 -6.61 0.66
CA GLU A 520 27.04 -7.85 0.96
C GLU A 520 26.11 -9.08 0.96
N ASN A 521 24.88 -8.93 1.44
CA ASN A 521 23.90 -10.02 1.46
C ASN A 521 23.62 -10.55 0.05
N LEU A 522 23.47 -9.66 -0.93
CA LEU A 522 23.24 -10.08 -2.31
C LEU A 522 24.52 -10.67 -2.94
N ALA A 523 25.69 -10.10 -2.63
CA ALA A 523 26.96 -10.64 -3.08
C ALA A 523 27.18 -12.09 -2.59
N ARG A 524 26.74 -12.41 -1.37
CA ARG A 524 26.78 -13.79 -0.84
C ARG A 524 25.75 -14.71 -1.48
N GLN A 525 24.52 -14.23 -1.69
CA GLN A 525 23.41 -15.04 -2.21
C GLN A 525 23.50 -15.30 -3.72
N ALA A 526 24.01 -14.34 -4.49
CA ALA A 526 24.11 -14.41 -5.94
C ALA A 526 25.44 -13.79 -6.39
N PRO A 527 26.59 -14.45 -6.10
CA PRO A 527 27.91 -13.87 -6.34
C PRO A 527 28.17 -13.57 -7.81
N GLN A 528 27.80 -14.48 -8.72
CA GLN A 528 28.00 -14.28 -10.15
C GLN A 528 27.14 -13.13 -10.70
N LEU A 529 25.85 -13.09 -10.31
CA LEU A 529 24.95 -12.01 -10.70
C LEU A 529 25.48 -10.65 -10.22
N THR A 530 25.92 -10.61 -8.96
CA THR A 530 26.48 -9.42 -8.33
C THR A 530 27.78 -8.97 -9.02
N ALA A 531 28.68 -9.90 -9.31
CA ALA A 531 29.92 -9.61 -10.02
C ALA A 531 29.65 -9.05 -11.43
N ASN A 532 28.74 -9.66 -12.18
CA ASN A 532 28.38 -9.19 -13.52
C ASN A 532 27.72 -7.80 -13.48
N ALA A 533 26.78 -7.59 -12.55
CA ALA A 533 26.12 -6.30 -12.38
C ALA A 533 27.13 -5.20 -11.98
N ARG A 534 28.02 -5.48 -11.02
CA ARG A 534 29.08 -4.53 -10.61
C ARG A 534 30.00 -4.17 -11.78
N ARG A 535 30.39 -5.14 -12.61
CA ARG A 535 31.20 -4.88 -13.82
C ARG A 535 30.44 -3.98 -14.81
N PHE A 536 29.17 -4.27 -15.06
CA PHE A 536 28.32 -3.45 -15.92
C PHE A 536 28.24 -2.01 -15.41
N TYR A 537 27.89 -1.80 -14.14
CA TYR A 537 27.77 -0.45 -13.58
C TYR A 537 29.12 0.28 -13.49
N ALA A 538 30.20 -0.41 -13.16
CA ALA A 538 31.53 0.18 -13.17
C ALA A 538 31.92 0.68 -14.57
N MET A 539 31.58 -0.05 -15.62
CA MET A 539 31.82 0.35 -17.00
C MET A 539 30.95 1.56 -17.41
N VAL A 540 29.65 1.53 -17.13
CA VAL A 540 28.76 2.66 -17.46
C VAL A 540 29.23 3.92 -16.74
N ARG A 541 29.56 3.81 -15.45
CA ARG A 541 30.02 4.93 -14.61
C ARG A 541 31.48 5.32 -14.82
N ALA A 542 32.24 4.58 -15.62
CA ALA A 542 33.55 5.01 -16.11
C ALA A 542 33.41 6.02 -17.26
N GLN A 543 32.23 6.15 -17.86
CA GLN A 543 31.91 7.24 -18.78
C GLN A 543 31.59 8.50 -17.98
N GLU A 544 31.79 9.67 -18.60
CA GLU A 544 31.35 10.94 -18.04
C GLU A 544 29.81 11.04 -18.11
N PRO A 545 29.11 11.35 -17.00
CA PRO A 545 27.66 11.49 -17.01
C PRO A 545 27.28 12.70 -17.88
N VAL A 546 26.32 12.49 -18.79
CA VAL A 546 25.73 13.57 -19.58
C VAL A 546 24.85 14.43 -18.67
N ARG A 547 24.09 13.77 -17.79
CA ARG A 547 23.18 14.44 -16.86
C ARG A 547 22.90 13.57 -15.64
N GLU A 548 22.74 14.22 -14.50
CA GLU A 548 22.31 13.60 -13.25
C GLU A 548 21.10 14.32 -12.69
N PHE A 549 20.18 13.56 -12.10
CA PHE A 549 19.00 14.06 -11.42
C PHE A 549 18.97 13.51 -10.00
N ALA A 550 18.99 14.41 -9.03
CA ALA A 550 18.80 14.11 -7.62
C ALA A 550 17.62 14.93 -7.09
N GLY A 551 16.78 14.33 -6.25
CA GLY A 551 15.53 14.96 -5.81
C GLY A 551 14.55 13.96 -5.22
N GLN A 552 13.25 14.17 -5.47
CA GLN A 552 12.22 13.21 -5.10
C GLN A 552 12.32 11.97 -5.98
N GLY A 553 12.45 10.78 -5.38
CA GLY A 553 12.60 9.53 -6.12
C GLY A 553 14.05 9.03 -6.15
N PRO A 554 14.37 8.02 -6.98
CA PRO A 554 15.72 7.51 -7.10
C PRO A 554 16.61 8.50 -7.87
N ARG A 555 17.90 8.62 -7.50
CA ARG A 555 18.84 9.37 -8.34
C ARG A 555 18.94 8.70 -9.73
N ILE A 556 18.73 9.48 -10.78
CA ILE A 556 18.80 9.03 -12.18
C ILE A 556 20.06 9.60 -12.81
N GLU A 557 20.81 8.76 -13.51
CA GLU A 557 22.05 9.12 -14.19
C GLU A 557 21.96 8.71 -15.65
N ILE A 558 22.33 9.62 -16.55
CA ILE A 558 22.32 9.41 -18.00
C ILE A 558 23.75 9.49 -18.52
N TYR A 559 24.20 8.43 -19.18
CA TYR A 559 25.53 8.31 -19.76
C TYR A 559 25.45 8.19 -21.26
N ARG A 560 26.47 8.70 -21.98
CA ARG A 560 26.63 8.47 -23.42
C ARG A 560 27.83 7.55 -23.63
N MET A 561 27.59 6.39 -24.23
CA MET A 561 28.62 5.39 -24.44
C MET A 561 29.61 5.85 -25.52
N ARG A 562 30.89 6.02 -25.18
CA ARG A 562 31.94 6.39 -26.16
C ARG A 562 32.46 5.18 -26.94
N GLN A 563 32.42 4.00 -26.33
CA GLN A 563 32.85 2.74 -26.94
C GLN A 563 31.72 1.72 -26.80
N GLY A 564 31.55 0.88 -27.82
CA GLY A 564 30.64 -0.25 -27.73
C GLY A 564 31.14 -1.28 -26.73
N TRP A 565 30.21 -1.96 -26.06
CA TRP A 565 30.51 -3.09 -25.20
C TRP A 565 29.78 -4.33 -25.70
N TRP A 566 30.57 -5.35 -25.93
CA TRP A 566 30.14 -6.71 -26.14
C TRP A 566 30.68 -7.44 -24.93
N GLY A 567 29.81 -7.90 -24.03
CA GLY A 567 30.24 -8.52 -22.78
C GLY A 567 31.42 -9.47 -23.02
N ALA A 568 32.60 -9.12 -22.50
CA ALA A 568 33.75 -9.99 -22.63
C ALA A 568 33.35 -11.38 -22.11
N PRO A 569 33.67 -12.47 -22.82
CA PRO A 569 33.35 -13.80 -22.32
C PRO A 569 33.93 -13.94 -20.91
N PRO A 570 33.22 -14.59 -19.97
CA PRO A 570 33.76 -14.82 -18.65
C PRO A 570 35.15 -15.45 -18.79
N PRO A 571 36.14 -15.04 -17.96
CA PRO A 571 37.42 -15.74 -17.93
C PRO A 571 37.12 -17.23 -17.71
N ARG A 572 37.66 -18.07 -18.60
CA ARG A 572 37.46 -19.53 -18.55
C ARG A 572 38.03 -20.13 -17.28
#